data_AF-A0A957ZXF7-F1
#
_entry.id   AF-A0A957ZXF7-F1
#
_cell.length_a   1.000
_cell.length_b   1.000
_cell.length_c   1.000
_cell.angle_alpha   90.00
_cell.angle_beta   90.00
_cell.angle_gamma   90.00
#
_symmetry.space_group_name_H-M   'P 1'
#
loop_
_entity.id
_entity.type
_entity.pdbx_description
1 polymer ?
#
loop_
_entity_poly.entity_id
_entity_poly.type
_entity_poly.pdbx_seq_one_letter_code
_entity_poly.pdbx_strand_id
1 'polypeptide(L)'
;GCKFKITGGPAFAANGGGELKLQLFFIHSGVDGGQPQGDYRVWLEKDGQKLPGFDDTTSLALSSQQGTLGKYNYEHKLGIDGLPGNTVNGNYVVWVLDGNRERDSLNFSFSVTDGQGEVWIQFDQA
;
A
#
# COMPACT_ATOMS: atom_id res chain seq x y z
N GLY A 1 0.63 -3.43 -21.38
CA GLY A 1 0.23 -4.17 -20.16
C GLY A 1 -0.88 -3.40 -19.48
N CYS A 2 -1.82 -4.10 -18.85
CA CYS A 2 -2.80 -3.44 -17.99
C CYS A 2 -2.08 -2.81 -16.80
N LYS A 3 -2.25 -1.50 -16.59
CA LYS A 3 -1.69 -0.77 -15.45
C LYS A 3 -2.63 -0.91 -14.25
N PHE A 4 -2.09 -0.96 -13.05
CA PHE A 4 -2.91 -0.99 -11.84
C PHE A 4 -3.72 0.30 -11.68
N LYS A 5 -4.99 0.13 -11.28
CA LYS A 5 -5.91 1.19 -10.88
C LYS A 5 -6.38 0.93 -9.46
N ILE A 6 -6.71 1.99 -8.73
CA ILE A 6 -7.32 1.84 -7.41
C ILE A 6 -8.81 1.56 -7.60
N THR A 7 -9.28 0.48 -6.97
CA THR A 7 -10.69 0.06 -7.01
C THR A 7 -11.32 -0.03 -5.62
N GLY A 8 -10.54 0.21 -4.56
CA GLY A 8 -11.02 0.29 -3.18
C GLY A 8 -10.05 1.07 -2.28
N GLY A 9 -10.61 1.74 -1.28
CA GLY A 9 -9.85 2.62 -0.38
C GLY A 9 -9.51 3.98 -1.02
N PRO A 10 -8.59 4.76 -0.41
CA PRO A 10 -7.89 4.46 0.83
C PRO A 10 -8.87 4.43 2.01
N ALA A 11 -8.74 3.42 2.84
CA ALA A 11 -9.43 3.32 4.12
C ALA A 11 -8.40 3.44 5.25
N PHE A 12 -8.83 3.95 6.39
CA PHE A 12 -7.97 4.24 7.52
C PHE A 12 -8.53 3.63 8.79
N ALA A 13 -7.65 3.06 9.62
CA ALA A 13 -7.97 2.53 10.93
C ALA A 13 -6.97 3.03 11.97
N ALA A 14 -7.43 3.07 13.22
CA ALA A 14 -6.56 3.42 14.33
C ALA A 14 -5.60 2.29 14.65
N ASN A 15 -4.32 2.62 14.88
CA ASN A 15 -3.28 1.65 15.25
C ASN A 15 -2.37 2.16 16.39
N GLY A 16 -2.87 3.12 17.18
CA GLY A 16 -2.12 3.70 18.31
C GLY A 16 -1.12 4.79 17.92
N GLY A 17 -0.98 5.12 16.63
CA GLY A 17 -0.20 6.28 16.16
C GLY A 17 1.33 6.14 16.22
N GLY A 18 1.84 5.00 16.70
CA GLY A 18 3.28 4.72 16.80
C GLY A 18 3.91 4.13 15.54
N GLU A 19 3.12 3.82 14.52
CA GLU A 19 3.60 3.26 13.26
C GLU A 19 2.69 3.65 12.09
N LEU A 20 3.27 3.68 10.89
CA LEU A 20 2.54 3.58 9.64
C LEU A 20 2.50 2.10 9.22
N LYS A 21 1.30 1.54 9.08
CA LYS A 21 1.04 0.19 8.59
C LYS A 21 0.26 0.29 7.28
N LEU A 22 0.83 -0.25 6.21
CA LEU A 22 0.22 -0.27 4.90
C LEU A 22 -0.18 -1.70 4.56
N GLN A 23 -1.48 -1.96 4.44
CA GLN A 23 -2.04 -3.23 3.99
C GLN A 23 -2.62 -3.05 2.59
N LEU A 24 -1.99 -3.62 1.58
CA LEU A 24 -2.41 -3.45 0.20
C LEU A 24 -2.97 -4.75 -0.37
N PHE A 25 -3.97 -4.61 -1.23
CA PHE A 25 -4.54 -5.74 -1.95
C PHE A 25 -4.36 -5.59 -3.44
N PHE A 26 -3.45 -6.39 -3.99
CA PHE A 26 -3.18 -6.47 -5.42
C PHE A 26 -3.97 -7.62 -6.02
N ILE A 27 -4.88 -7.31 -6.95
CA ILE A 27 -5.72 -8.29 -7.63
C ILE A 27 -5.70 -8.07 -9.15
N HIS A 28 -6.16 -9.09 -9.88
CA HIS A 28 -6.51 -8.97 -11.30
C HIS A 28 -7.96 -9.43 -11.47
N SER A 29 -8.92 -8.50 -11.50
CA SER A 29 -10.35 -8.83 -11.60
C SER A 29 -10.74 -9.48 -12.93
N GLY A 30 -9.99 -9.22 -14.00
CA GLY A 30 -10.15 -9.88 -15.30
C GLY A 30 -9.72 -11.36 -15.35
N VAL A 31 -9.18 -11.92 -14.26
CA VAL A 31 -8.80 -13.33 -14.14
C VAL A 31 -9.49 -13.92 -12.91
N ASP A 32 -10.20 -15.03 -13.11
CA ASP A 32 -10.77 -15.92 -12.09
C ASP A 32 -11.13 -15.24 -10.75
N GLY A 33 -12.18 -14.42 -10.75
CA GLY A 33 -12.78 -13.88 -9.53
C GLY A 33 -11.95 -12.87 -8.75
N GLY A 34 -10.93 -12.24 -9.35
CA GLY A 34 -10.09 -11.25 -8.68
C GLY A 34 -8.92 -11.89 -7.94
N GLN A 35 -8.19 -12.79 -8.61
CA GLN A 35 -7.08 -13.52 -8.03
C GLN A 35 -6.00 -12.57 -7.45
N PRO A 36 -5.54 -12.80 -6.21
CA PRO A 36 -4.41 -12.07 -5.62
C PRO A 36 -3.13 -12.21 -6.43
N GLN A 37 -2.47 -11.09 -6.71
CA GLN A 37 -1.27 -10.99 -7.53
C GLN A 37 -0.02 -10.77 -6.69
N GLY A 38 1.05 -11.53 -6.96
CA GLY A 38 2.31 -11.50 -6.21
C GLY A 38 3.42 -10.71 -6.90
N ASP A 39 4.53 -10.52 -6.17
CA ASP A 39 5.75 -9.85 -6.64
C ASP A 39 5.56 -8.36 -7.03
N TYR A 40 4.50 -7.74 -6.52
CA TYR A 40 4.30 -6.29 -6.61
C TYR A 40 4.77 -5.61 -5.33
N ARG A 41 5.25 -4.38 -5.49
CA ARG A 41 5.78 -3.53 -4.40
C ARG A 41 5.19 -2.13 -4.54
N VAL A 42 5.49 -1.26 -3.60
CA VAL A 42 5.14 0.16 -3.75
C VAL A 42 6.31 1.06 -3.46
N TRP A 43 6.41 2.12 -4.26
CA TRP A 43 7.12 3.30 -3.82
C TRP A 43 6.15 4.14 -2.99
N LEU A 44 6.59 4.56 -1.82
CA LEU A 44 5.81 5.40 -0.92
C LEU A 44 6.64 6.61 -0.50
N GLU A 45 6.04 7.79 -0.62
CA GLU A 45 6.59 9.05 -0.13
C GLU A 45 5.68 9.61 0.94
N LYS A 46 6.29 10.29 1.91
CA LYS A 46 5.61 11.17 2.87
C LYS A 46 6.19 12.57 2.75
N ASP A 47 5.33 13.55 2.52
CA ASP A 47 5.70 14.97 2.42
C ASP A 47 6.89 15.21 1.47
N GLY A 48 6.93 14.46 0.35
CA GLY A 48 7.97 14.52 -0.68
C GLY A 48 9.25 13.73 -0.39
N GLN A 49 9.30 12.96 0.70
CA GLN A 49 10.44 12.11 1.05
C GLN A 49 10.08 10.63 0.90
N LYS A 50 10.89 9.88 0.16
CA LYS A 50 10.74 8.42 0.03
C LYS A 50 10.89 7.74 1.40
N LEU A 51 9.94 6.87 1.73
CA LEU A 51 10.00 6.03 2.92
C LEU A 51 10.78 4.72 2.64
N PRO A 52 11.58 4.24 3.60
CA PRO A 52 12.37 3.03 3.43
C PRO A 52 11.50 1.76 3.46
N GLY A 53 11.96 0.69 2.79
CA GLY A 53 11.47 -0.69 2.96
C GLY A 53 10.20 -1.06 2.19
N PHE A 54 9.38 -0.09 1.80
CA PHE A 54 8.15 -0.33 1.03
C PHE A 54 8.41 -0.91 -0.37
N ASP A 55 9.52 -0.51 -1.00
CA ASP A 55 9.93 -1.02 -2.31
C ASP A 55 10.79 -2.29 -2.26
N ASP A 56 11.00 -2.85 -1.06
CA ASP A 56 11.64 -4.15 -0.86
C ASP A 56 10.65 -5.24 -0.42
N THR A 57 9.45 -4.86 0.03
CA THR A 57 8.38 -5.80 0.41
C THR A 57 7.60 -6.23 -0.81
N THR A 58 7.24 -7.51 -0.90
CA THR A 58 6.51 -8.08 -2.03
C THR A 58 5.13 -8.56 -1.64
N SER A 59 4.15 -8.34 -2.51
CA SER A 59 2.85 -8.98 -2.40
C SER A 59 2.95 -10.51 -2.63
N LEU A 60 2.03 -11.25 -2.04
CA LEU A 60 1.92 -12.70 -2.14
C LEU A 60 0.93 -13.09 -3.24
N ALA A 61 1.33 -13.97 -4.15
CA ALA A 61 0.45 -14.51 -5.18
C ALA A 61 -0.52 -15.54 -4.58
N LEU A 62 -1.73 -15.64 -5.13
CA LEU A 62 -2.75 -16.68 -4.84
C LEU A 62 -3.27 -16.74 -3.40
N SER A 63 -2.70 -15.97 -2.48
CA SER A 63 -3.04 -15.95 -1.08
C SER A 63 -3.32 -14.52 -0.62
N SER A 64 -4.21 -14.40 0.35
CA SER A 64 -4.54 -13.14 1.00
C SER A 64 -4.84 -13.39 2.47
N GLN A 65 -4.49 -12.42 3.32
CA GLN A 65 -4.96 -12.37 4.69
C GLN A 65 -6.20 -11.48 4.80
N GLN A 66 -6.97 -11.64 5.88
CA GLN A 66 -8.07 -10.75 6.24
C GLN A 66 -7.57 -9.75 7.28
N GLY A 67 -7.51 -8.47 6.91
CA GLY A 67 -7.23 -7.36 7.82
C GLY A 67 -8.51 -6.71 8.35
N THR A 68 -8.34 -5.70 9.19
CA THR A 68 -9.45 -4.93 9.78
C THR A 68 -10.29 -4.22 8.71
N LEU A 69 -9.61 -3.65 7.71
CA LEU A 69 -10.21 -2.80 6.66
C LEU A 69 -10.55 -3.56 5.38
N GLY A 70 -10.00 -4.75 5.18
CA GLY A 70 -10.18 -5.53 3.96
C GLY A 70 -9.20 -6.69 3.85
N LYS A 71 -9.34 -7.49 2.80
CA LYS A 71 -8.32 -8.48 2.42
C LYS A 71 -7.05 -7.75 1.99
N TYR A 72 -5.90 -8.35 2.21
CA TYR A 72 -4.62 -7.84 1.73
C TYR A 72 -3.71 -9.00 1.40
N ASN A 73 -2.73 -8.76 0.53
CA ASN A 73 -1.66 -9.71 0.22
C ASN A 73 -0.28 -9.05 0.25
N TYR A 74 -0.21 -7.80 0.69
CA TYR A 74 1.01 -7.05 0.96
C TYR A 74 0.82 -6.35 2.32
N GLU A 75 1.81 -6.42 3.20
CA GLU A 75 1.83 -5.67 4.45
C GLU A 75 3.25 -5.16 4.71
N HIS A 76 3.38 -3.87 5.00
CA HIS A 76 4.61 -3.29 5.51
C HIS A 76 4.32 -2.34 6.67
N LYS A 77 5.22 -2.29 7.65
CA LYS A 77 5.14 -1.40 8.82
C LYS A 77 6.42 -0.61 8.94
N LEU A 78 6.26 0.67 9.23
CA LEU A 78 7.35 1.57 9.54
C LEU A 78 7.05 2.28 10.86
N GLY A 79 7.90 2.07 11.86
CA GLY A 79 7.77 2.75 13.15
C GLY A 79 7.95 4.26 13.02
N ILE A 80 7.43 5.01 13.99
CA ILE A 80 7.44 6.48 13.98
C ILE A 80 8.84 7.08 13.81
N ASP A 81 9.88 6.43 14.35
CA ASP A 81 11.28 6.87 14.23
C ASP A 81 11.83 6.79 12.79
N GLY A 82 11.18 6.02 11.92
CA GLY A 82 11.52 5.94 10.49
C GLY A 82 10.74 6.93 9.63
N LEU A 83 9.82 7.71 10.20
CA LEU A 83 8.98 8.64 9.48
C LEU A 83 9.53 10.08 9.54
N PRO A 84 9.48 10.83 8.43
CA PRO A 84 9.78 12.26 8.43
C PRO A 84 8.98 13.01 9.52
N GLY A 85 9.71 13.72 10.38
CA GLY A 85 9.13 14.50 11.48
C GLY A 85 8.63 13.66 12.66
N ASN A 86 8.94 12.36 12.73
CA ASN A 86 8.51 11.44 13.78
C ASN A 86 6.99 11.53 14.04
N THR A 87 6.22 11.56 12.95
CA THR A 87 4.76 11.54 13.01
C THR A 87 4.19 10.78 11.83
N VAL A 88 3.07 10.10 12.07
CA VAL A 88 2.28 9.42 11.04
C VAL A 88 1.43 10.43 10.26
N ASN A 89 1.04 11.56 10.85
CA ASN A 89 0.28 12.56 10.14
C ASN A 89 1.09 13.17 8.99
N GLY A 90 0.45 13.35 7.84
CA GLY A 90 1.05 13.97 6.66
C GLY A 90 0.38 13.57 5.36
N ASN A 91 0.96 14.03 4.26
CA ASN A 91 0.52 13.70 2.91
C ASN A 91 1.42 12.64 2.32
N TYR A 92 0.79 11.64 1.71
CA TYR A 92 1.46 10.49 1.15
C TYR A 92 1.24 10.42 -0.35
N VAL A 93 2.25 9.94 -1.07
CA VAL A 93 2.15 9.61 -2.49
C VAL A 93 2.63 8.18 -2.68
N VAL A 94 1.81 7.35 -3.32
CA VAL A 94 2.09 5.94 -3.56
C VAL A 94 1.95 5.60 -5.05
N TRP A 95 2.79 4.71 -5.54
CA TRP A 95 2.57 4.03 -6.82
C TRP A 95 3.11 2.61 -6.79
N VAL A 96 2.54 1.77 -7.65
CA VAL A 96 2.88 0.35 -7.77
C VAL A 96 4.16 0.19 -8.58
N LEU A 97 5.00 -0.73 -8.12
CA LEU A 97 6.17 -1.24 -8.81
C LEU A 97 5.94 -2.72 -9.13
N ASP A 98 6.30 -3.14 -10.35
CA ASP A 98 6.24 -4.54 -10.76
C ASP A 98 7.41 -5.39 -10.22
N GLY A 99 7.48 -6.65 -10.66
CA GLY A 99 8.55 -7.60 -10.30
C GLY A 99 9.96 -7.13 -10.67
N ASN A 100 10.08 -6.25 -11.67
CA ASN A 100 11.35 -5.66 -12.11
C ASN A 100 11.63 -4.31 -11.45
N ARG A 101 10.80 -3.91 -10.48
CA ARG A 101 10.82 -2.58 -9.83
C ARG A 101 10.54 -1.43 -10.79
N GLU A 102 9.89 -1.70 -11.92
CA GLU A 102 9.44 -0.67 -12.86
C GLU A 102 8.05 -0.15 -12.47
N ARG A 103 7.76 1.11 -12.81
CA ARG A 103 6.48 1.73 -12.45
C ARG A 103 5.30 1.09 -13.20
N ASP A 104 4.30 0.63 -12.45
CA ASP A 104 3.11 -0.03 -12.98
C ASP A 104 1.76 0.59 -12.59
N SER A 105 1.78 1.81 -12.03
CA SER A 105 0.57 2.64 -11.85
C SER A 105 0.87 4.14 -12.02
N LEU A 106 -0.19 4.95 -11.99
CA LEU A 106 -0.09 6.40 -11.75
C LEU A 106 0.22 6.68 -10.28
N ASN A 107 0.61 7.92 -9.98
CA ASN A 107 0.68 8.43 -8.61
C ASN A 107 -0.72 8.43 -8.01
N PHE A 108 -0.81 8.02 -6.76
CA PHE A 108 -1.98 8.23 -5.93
C PHE A 108 -1.61 8.97 -4.66
N SER A 109 -2.38 9.99 -4.30
CA SER A 109 -2.13 10.82 -3.13
C SER A 109 -3.23 10.66 -2.11
N PHE A 110 -2.85 10.59 -0.83
CA PHE A 110 -3.78 10.53 0.29
C PHE A 110 -3.17 11.19 1.53
N SER A 111 -4.01 11.57 2.49
CA SER A 111 -3.57 12.17 3.75
C SER A 111 -3.93 11.25 4.90
N VAL A 112 -3.00 11.08 5.84
CA VAL A 112 -3.24 10.32 7.08
C VAL A 112 -3.32 11.32 8.23
N THR A 113 -4.36 11.22 9.05
CA THR A 113 -4.49 12.02 10.28
C THR A 113 -3.85 11.31 11.47
N ASP A 114 -3.56 12.06 12.53
CA ASP A 114 -3.02 11.49 13.76
C ASP A 114 -3.88 10.33 14.29
N GLY A 115 -3.20 9.28 14.76
CA GLY A 115 -3.82 8.07 15.29
C GLY A 115 -4.32 7.07 14.24
N GLN A 116 -4.39 7.42 12.94
CA GLN A 116 -4.92 6.58 11.86
C GLN A 116 -3.83 5.88 11.02
N GLY A 117 -2.79 5.36 11.66
CA GLY A 117 -1.64 4.82 10.94
C GLY A 117 -1.86 3.52 10.19
N GLU A 118 -3.02 2.86 10.28
CA GLU A 118 -3.34 1.70 9.46
C GLU A 118 -4.07 2.14 8.20
N VAL A 119 -3.44 1.93 7.05
CA VAL A 119 -3.94 2.34 5.73
C VAL A 119 -4.19 1.09 4.89
N TRP A 120 -5.35 1.05 4.24
CA TRP A 120 -5.71 -0.01 3.30
C TRP A 120 -6.08 0.54 1.92
N ILE A 121 -5.54 -0.08 0.86
CA ILE A 121 -5.85 0.27 -0.54
C ILE A 121 -5.92 -1.00 -1.39
N GLN A 122 -6.89 -1.07 -2.29
CA GLN A 122 -7.01 -2.13 -3.28
C GLN A 122 -6.59 -1.63 -4.67
N PHE A 123 -5.63 -2.33 -5.26
CA PHE A 123 -5.14 -2.13 -6.62
C PHE A 123 -5.59 -3.29 -7.51
N ASP A 124 -6.19 -2.97 -8.66
CA ASP A 124 -6.66 -3.94 -9.65
C ASP A 124 -5.96 -3.74 -10.99
N GLN A 125 -5.40 -4.82 -11.53
CA GLN A 125 -4.79 -4.90 -12.84
C GLN A 125 -5.83 -5.44 -13.84
N ALA A 126 -6.71 -4.56 -14.33
CA ALA A 126 -7.73 -4.87 -15.33
C ALA A 126 -7.78 -3.82 -16.46
#